data_AF-A0A1R2D3G4-F1
#
_entry.id   AF-A0A1R2D3G4-F1
#
_cell.length_a   1.000
_cell.length_b   1.000
_cell.length_c   1.000
_cell.angle_alpha   90.00
_cell.angle_beta   90.00
_cell.angle_gamma   90.00
#
_symmetry.space_group_name_H-M   'P 1'
#
loop_
_entity.id
_entity.type
_entity.pdbx_description
1 polymer ?
#
loop_
_entity_poly.entity_id
_entity_poly.type
_entity_poly.pdbx_seq_one_letter_code
_entity_poly.pdbx_strand_id
1 'polypeptide(L)'
;MRSTGISQTKKSDIGKSYVFYETLKTNLVQFPPKPLTRGTRTRSQDVNTRKLMIQINDLETHKRISQEKLKIYENQIDELTDHLTRINSINKQLLNSKLTVNPADVEIIVSELQNSDIRSKLGQYIVENDKYKSEMESLRSQIEKLQKENKLLEDQKVENLKSGNINETLSMKSIDERLSTPRINISRGLDKYRFGVKNLQMLHKALSDMSSSPNFISLLTSLAIGIKRTLDCERCSIFLVSNFIQRLYLDINDPQNPVQKININGTWMITHNDVNINNEPPVFTHLDEAINGIRSGQDLVEPAVLNKEVALIVQCQLSSKGMFEQTDEVQLRIILELCISCIKSFIGRRREDSLQDQLLEVTNVCAALARARTYHYLASTVNSLLPGFFDFEAAELLYIDEETSEFYGISHNQTLQKFPLKIGLTGEAYASRSMKIYDSFCKKEVICDIDNFAGISEVHNLIIVCLPGPNRTILGVLQLYNKINNNISPKDIQIVGEMSILLGSVIAMLSQINS
;
A
#
# COMPACT_ATOMS: atom_id res chain seq x y z
N MET A 1 -8.21 -53.18 31.00
CA MET A 1 -9.49 -53.00 31.72
C MET A 1 -9.94 -51.56 31.56
N ARG A 2 -11.18 -51.37 31.10
CA ARG A 2 -12.03 -50.15 31.12
C ARG A 2 -11.55 -48.88 30.39
N SER A 3 -12.32 -48.59 29.34
CA SER A 3 -12.48 -47.31 28.66
C SER A 3 -13.41 -46.36 29.44
N THR A 4 -13.14 -45.06 29.29
CA THR A 4 -14.05 -43.89 29.35
C THR A 4 -13.17 -42.66 29.05
N GLY A 5 -13.47 -41.66 28.22
CA GLY A 5 -14.60 -41.32 27.38
C GLY A 5 -14.37 -39.87 26.93
N ILE A 6 -14.32 -39.61 25.61
CA ILE A 6 -14.38 -38.25 25.06
C ILE A 6 -15.69 -38.17 24.29
N SER A 7 -16.58 -37.27 24.75
CA SER A 7 -17.93 -37.10 24.25
C SER A 7 -17.96 -36.36 22.91
N GLN A 8 -18.85 -36.86 22.07
CA GLN A 8 -19.35 -36.25 20.85
C GLN A 8 -20.02 -34.90 21.12
N THR A 9 -19.58 -33.84 20.43
CA THR A 9 -20.43 -32.74 19.93
C THR A 9 -19.62 -31.92 18.92
N LYS A 10 -19.78 -32.20 17.62
CA LYS A 10 -19.49 -31.29 16.48
C LYS A 10 -19.81 -31.93 15.12
N LYS A 11 -21.01 -32.50 14.96
CA LYS A 11 -21.51 -32.99 13.65
C LYS A 11 -22.97 -32.62 13.34
N SER A 12 -23.64 -31.80 14.15
CA SER A 12 -25.06 -31.47 13.95
C SER A 12 -25.34 -30.14 13.24
N ASP A 13 -24.36 -29.26 13.03
CA ASP A 13 -24.65 -27.89 12.53
C ASP A 13 -24.46 -27.70 11.02
N ILE A 14 -23.84 -28.66 10.33
CA ILE A 14 -23.71 -28.62 8.86
C ILE A 14 -25.00 -29.09 8.17
N GLY A 15 -25.80 -29.92 8.84
CA GLY A 15 -27.06 -30.45 8.29
C GLY A 15 -28.22 -29.45 8.25
N LYS A 16 -28.20 -28.39 9.07
CA LYS A 16 -29.29 -27.39 9.11
C LYS A 16 -29.16 -26.32 8.03
N SER A 17 -27.94 -25.99 7.59
CA SER A 17 -27.71 -25.02 6.49
C SER A 17 -28.04 -25.59 5.11
N TYR A 18 -27.91 -26.91 4.91
CA TYR A 18 -28.23 -27.53 3.61
C TYR A 18 -29.75 -27.63 3.37
N VAL A 19 -30.53 -27.85 4.42
CA VAL A 19 -32.01 -27.91 4.34
C VAL A 19 -32.60 -26.52 4.06
N PHE A 20 -31.98 -25.44 4.57
CA PHE A 20 -32.43 -24.08 4.27
C PHE A 20 -32.19 -23.67 2.80
N TYR A 21 -31.10 -24.17 2.19
CA TYR A 21 -30.78 -23.90 0.79
C TYR A 21 -31.71 -24.67 -0.18
N GLU A 22 -32.08 -25.91 0.13
CA GLU A 22 -33.06 -26.70 -0.64
C GLU A 22 -34.50 -26.13 -0.55
N THR A 23 -34.87 -25.55 0.60
CA THR A 23 -36.22 -24.95 0.79
C THR A 23 -36.37 -23.62 0.05
N LEU A 24 -35.28 -22.89 -0.21
CA LEU A 24 -35.29 -21.68 -1.05
C LEU A 24 -35.32 -22.01 -2.55
N LYS A 25 -34.81 -23.18 -2.95
CA LYS A 25 -34.79 -23.64 -4.35
C LYS A 25 -36.15 -24.11 -4.86
N THR A 26 -37.03 -24.54 -3.96
CA THR A 26 -38.37 -25.05 -4.29
C THR A 26 -39.46 -23.97 -4.41
N ASN A 27 -39.18 -22.74 -3.98
CA ASN A 27 -40.12 -21.60 -4.08
C ASN A 27 -39.92 -20.71 -5.30
N LEU A 28 -39.00 -21.05 -6.20
CA LEU A 28 -38.84 -20.39 -7.49
C LEU A 28 -39.16 -21.39 -8.60
N VAL A 29 -40.27 -21.10 -9.29
CA VAL A 29 -40.82 -21.73 -10.51
C VAL A 29 -41.90 -22.80 -10.28
N GLN A 30 -43.15 -22.33 -10.21
CA GLN A 30 -44.26 -22.95 -10.95
C GLN A 30 -45.03 -21.87 -11.70
N PHE A 31 -44.82 -21.80 -13.02
CA PHE A 31 -45.86 -21.32 -13.92
C PHE A 31 -46.83 -22.47 -14.20
N PRO A 32 -48.08 -22.15 -14.55
CA PRO A 32 -48.57 -22.71 -15.79
C PRO A 32 -48.99 -21.60 -16.77
N PRO A 33 -48.75 -21.80 -18.07
CA PRO A 33 -49.37 -21.00 -19.12
C PRO A 33 -50.83 -21.44 -19.28
N LYS A 34 -51.76 -20.51 -19.51
CA LYS A 34 -53.04 -20.82 -20.15
C LYS A 34 -53.15 -20.12 -21.50
N PRO A 35 -53.65 -20.81 -22.54
CA PRO A 35 -53.62 -20.32 -23.92
C PRO A 35 -54.77 -19.38 -24.24
N LEU A 36 -54.46 -18.44 -25.14
CA LEU A 36 -55.30 -17.68 -26.08
C LEU A 36 -56.83 -17.78 -25.97
N THR A 37 -57.47 -16.62 -25.77
CA THR A 37 -58.78 -16.34 -26.40
C THR A 37 -58.65 -15.12 -27.31
N ARG A 38 -58.93 -15.37 -28.60
CA ARG A 38 -59.16 -14.36 -29.63
C ARG A 38 -60.30 -13.44 -29.19
N GLY A 39 -60.03 -12.14 -29.14
CA GLY A 39 -61.03 -11.10 -28.96
C GLY A 39 -60.50 -9.75 -29.44
N THR A 40 -60.75 -9.45 -30.72
CA THR A 40 -61.00 -8.11 -31.28
C THR A 40 -60.18 -6.89 -30.79
N ARG A 41 -59.38 -6.35 -31.73
CA ARG A 41 -59.21 -4.91 -32.04
C ARG A 41 -59.10 -3.93 -30.85
N THR A 42 -57.91 -3.35 -30.66
CA THR A 42 -57.63 -1.93 -31.00
C THR A 42 -56.13 -1.67 -31.08
N ARG A 43 -55.71 -1.09 -32.21
CA ARG A 43 -54.42 -0.41 -32.41
C ARG A 43 -54.28 0.77 -31.44
N SER A 44 -53.03 1.16 -31.18
CA SER A 44 -52.52 2.33 -30.44
C SER A 44 -52.44 2.21 -28.91
N GLN A 45 -51.49 1.42 -28.41
CA GLN A 45 -50.76 1.83 -27.19
C GLN A 45 -49.53 2.61 -27.64
N ASP A 46 -49.56 3.90 -27.35
CA ASP A 46 -48.65 4.93 -27.78
C ASP A 46 -47.19 4.60 -27.44
N VAL A 47 -46.23 4.91 -28.32
CA VAL A 47 -44.78 4.76 -28.02
C VAL A 47 -44.41 5.54 -26.76
N ASN A 48 -45.14 6.62 -26.49
CA ASN A 48 -45.05 7.43 -25.29
C ASN A 48 -45.45 6.67 -24.01
N THR A 49 -46.50 5.83 -24.04
CA THR A 49 -46.89 5.00 -22.89
C THR A 49 -45.84 3.94 -22.53
N ARG A 50 -45.16 3.34 -23.51
CA ARG A 50 -44.03 2.43 -23.23
C ARG A 50 -42.81 3.16 -22.66
N LYS A 51 -42.47 4.33 -23.20
CA LYS A 51 -41.38 5.16 -22.65
C LYS A 51 -41.66 5.60 -21.22
N LEU A 52 -42.89 6.02 -20.92
CA LEU A 52 -43.30 6.36 -19.56
C LEU A 52 -43.20 5.16 -18.62
N MET A 53 -43.60 3.97 -19.06
CA MET A 53 -43.54 2.76 -18.23
C MET A 53 -42.08 2.35 -17.91
N ILE A 54 -41.15 2.53 -18.85
CA ILE A 54 -39.71 2.32 -18.61
C ILE A 54 -39.17 3.37 -17.63
N GLN A 55 -39.49 4.65 -17.83
CA GLN A 55 -39.06 5.73 -16.93
C GLN A 55 -39.62 5.57 -15.50
N ILE A 56 -40.86 5.12 -15.35
CA ILE A 56 -41.45 4.82 -14.04
C ILE A 56 -40.68 3.68 -13.37
N ASN A 57 -40.33 2.62 -14.12
CA ASN A 57 -39.57 1.50 -13.58
C ASN A 57 -38.13 1.89 -13.19
N ASP A 58 -37.49 2.77 -13.96
CA ASP A 58 -36.16 3.33 -13.65
C ASP A 58 -36.22 4.22 -12.39
N LEU A 59 -37.27 5.01 -12.23
CA LEU A 59 -37.48 5.82 -11.02
C LEU A 59 -37.79 4.96 -9.79
N GLU A 60 -38.56 3.88 -9.95
CA GLU A 60 -38.85 2.94 -8.86
C GLU A 60 -37.60 2.17 -8.42
N THR A 61 -36.73 1.79 -9.35
CA THR A 61 -35.43 1.16 -9.02
C THR A 61 -34.49 2.15 -8.33
N HIS A 62 -34.38 3.39 -8.82
CA HIS A 62 -33.62 4.44 -8.13
C HIS A 62 -34.15 4.72 -6.71
N LYS A 63 -35.47 4.74 -6.53
CA LYS A 63 -36.10 4.91 -5.22
C LYS A 63 -35.75 3.78 -4.26
N ARG A 64 -35.76 2.52 -4.72
CA ARG A 64 -35.37 1.36 -3.89
C ARG A 64 -33.91 1.44 -3.48
N ILE A 65 -33.01 1.79 -4.40
CA ILE A 65 -31.58 1.95 -4.11
C ILE A 65 -31.35 3.07 -3.07
N SER A 66 -32.04 4.21 -3.22
CA SER A 66 -31.94 5.30 -2.25
C SER A 66 -32.48 4.93 -0.86
N GLN A 67 -33.54 4.13 -0.80
CA GLN A 67 -34.08 3.64 0.47
C GLN A 67 -33.13 2.64 1.17
N GLU A 68 -32.43 1.79 0.43
CA GLU A 68 -31.39 0.93 1.01
C GLU A 68 -30.17 1.73 1.49
N LYS A 69 -29.74 2.75 0.74
CA LYS A 69 -28.67 3.65 1.19
C LYS A 69 -29.03 4.38 2.48
N LEU A 70 -30.26 4.86 2.61
CA LEU A 70 -30.77 5.49 3.83
C LEU A 70 -30.69 4.53 5.03
N LYS A 71 -31.11 3.27 4.87
CA LYS A 71 -30.99 2.26 5.94
C LYS A 71 -29.54 2.00 6.36
N ILE A 72 -28.61 1.99 5.41
CA ILE A 72 -27.18 1.82 5.72
C ILE A 72 -26.67 3.03 6.51
N TYR A 73 -27.04 4.26 6.12
CA TYR A 73 -26.65 5.45 6.86
C TYR A 73 -27.29 5.54 8.25
N GLU A 74 -28.55 5.11 8.39
CA GLU A 74 -29.22 5.00 9.71
C GLU A 74 -28.46 4.04 10.62
N ASN A 75 -28.11 2.84 10.14
CA ASN A 75 -27.31 1.88 10.92
C ASN A 75 -25.92 2.44 11.31
N GLN A 76 -25.27 3.18 10.41
CA GLN A 76 -23.97 3.82 10.70
C GLN A 76 -24.09 4.93 11.76
N ILE A 77 -25.20 5.70 11.73
CA ILE A 77 -25.48 6.73 12.72
C ILE A 77 -25.74 6.07 14.09
N ASP A 78 -26.49 4.97 14.14
CA ASP A 78 -26.74 4.22 15.38
C ASP A 78 -25.44 3.67 15.97
N GLU A 79 -24.57 3.06 15.15
CA GLU A 79 -23.24 2.59 15.59
C GLU A 79 -22.36 3.73 16.11
N LEU A 80 -22.29 4.85 15.39
CA LEU A 80 -21.52 6.01 15.82
C LEU A 80 -22.06 6.63 17.11
N THR A 81 -23.39 6.64 17.28
CA THR A 81 -24.05 7.12 18.50
C THR A 81 -23.69 6.23 19.68
N ASP A 82 -23.72 4.90 19.50
CA ASP A 82 -23.29 3.91 20.49
C ASP A 82 -21.83 4.11 20.91
N HIS A 83 -20.93 4.32 19.94
CA HIS A 83 -19.52 4.63 20.20
C HIS A 83 -19.35 5.92 20.99
N LEU A 84 -20.10 6.97 20.66
CA LEU A 84 -20.05 8.26 21.35
C LEU A 84 -20.56 8.15 22.80
N THR A 85 -21.63 7.38 23.05
CA THR A 85 -22.10 7.09 24.41
C THR A 85 -21.09 6.30 25.25
N ARG A 86 -20.37 5.34 24.64
CA ARG A 86 -19.32 4.60 25.35
C ARG A 86 -18.13 5.50 25.71
N ILE A 87 -17.68 6.35 24.78
CA ILE A 87 -16.61 7.32 25.04
C ILE A 87 -17.01 8.31 26.14
N ASN A 88 -18.26 8.79 26.12
CA ASN A 88 -18.75 9.70 27.16
C ASN A 88 -18.88 9.01 28.53
N SER A 89 -19.25 7.73 28.57
CA SER A 89 -19.24 6.93 29.80
C SER A 89 -17.82 6.79 30.36
N ILE A 90 -16.83 6.54 29.49
CA ILE A 90 -15.42 6.41 29.86
C ILE A 90 -14.88 7.75 30.38
N ASN A 91 -15.12 8.85 29.66
CA ASN A 91 -14.72 10.18 30.10
C ASN A 91 -15.34 10.55 31.46
N LYS A 92 -16.59 10.17 31.68
CA LYS A 92 -17.28 10.38 32.97
C LYS A 92 -16.70 9.51 34.09
N GLN A 93 -16.22 8.29 33.79
CA GLN A 93 -15.51 7.45 34.75
C GLN A 93 -14.13 8.03 35.07
N LEU A 94 -13.35 8.44 34.07
CA LEU A 94 -12.03 9.07 34.21
C LEU A 94 -12.07 10.39 34.98
N LEU A 95 -13.13 11.19 34.79
CA LEU A 95 -13.31 12.46 35.50
C LEU A 95 -13.79 12.28 36.95
N ASN A 96 -14.50 11.18 37.25
CA ASN A 96 -15.06 10.93 38.58
C ASN A 96 -14.13 10.10 39.50
N SER A 97 -13.17 9.34 38.97
CA SER A 97 -12.20 8.60 39.78
C SER A 97 -10.79 9.20 39.66
N LYS A 98 -10.31 9.85 40.73
CA LYS A 98 -8.89 10.17 40.97
C LYS A 98 -8.06 8.90 41.24
N LEU A 99 -8.14 7.89 40.39
CA LEU A 99 -7.35 6.65 40.48
C LEU A 99 -6.89 6.22 39.08
N THR A 100 -5.61 5.85 39.01
CA THR A 100 -4.86 5.42 37.83
C THR A 100 -5.57 4.29 37.09
N VAL A 101 -5.81 4.48 35.80
CA VAL A 101 -6.44 3.49 34.91
C VAL A 101 -5.53 2.27 34.79
N ASN A 102 -6.10 1.07 34.99
CA ASN A 102 -5.40 -0.20 34.84
C ASN A 102 -5.03 -0.42 33.36
N PRO A 103 -3.73 -0.54 33.00
CA PRO A 103 -3.29 -0.67 31.62
C PRO A 103 -3.89 -1.87 30.88
N ALA A 104 -4.19 -2.95 31.62
CA ALA A 104 -4.79 -4.16 31.05
C ALA A 104 -6.20 -3.93 30.48
N ASP A 105 -7.00 -3.06 31.12
CA ASP A 105 -8.35 -2.74 30.64
C ASP A 105 -8.30 -1.86 29.38
N VAL A 106 -7.29 -0.99 29.27
CA VAL A 106 -7.03 -0.18 28.07
C VAL A 106 -6.58 -1.06 26.91
N GLU A 107 -5.72 -2.04 27.17
CA GLU A 107 -5.21 -2.96 26.15
C GLU A 107 -6.31 -3.87 25.59
N ILE A 108 -7.21 -4.35 26.44
CA ILE A 108 -8.41 -5.10 26.03
C ILE A 108 -9.30 -4.23 25.11
N ILE A 109 -9.55 -2.98 25.50
CA ILE A 109 -10.40 -2.06 24.72
C ILE A 109 -9.76 -1.71 23.38
N VAL A 110 -8.45 -1.46 23.34
CA VAL A 110 -7.70 -1.18 22.10
C VAL A 110 -7.73 -2.40 21.18
N SER A 111 -7.55 -3.60 21.74
CA SER A 111 -7.63 -4.86 20.98
C SER A 111 -9.04 -5.09 20.43
N GLU A 112 -10.10 -4.83 21.20
CA GLU A 112 -11.48 -4.94 20.73
C GLU A 112 -11.81 -3.95 19.62
N LEU A 113 -11.36 -2.70 19.73
CA LEU A 113 -11.54 -1.67 18.69
C LEU A 113 -10.78 -2.02 17.40
N GLN A 114 -9.53 -2.49 17.51
CA GLN A 114 -8.75 -2.96 16.36
C GLN A 114 -9.41 -4.17 15.70
N ASN A 115 -9.89 -5.14 16.49
CA ASN A 115 -10.58 -6.31 15.96
C ASN A 115 -11.94 -5.96 15.34
N SER A 116 -12.63 -4.92 15.84
CA SER A 116 -13.86 -4.41 15.24
C SER A 116 -13.60 -3.73 13.89
N ASP A 117 -12.57 -2.89 13.80
CA ASP A 117 -12.19 -2.19 12.57
C ASP A 117 -11.69 -3.18 11.49
N ILE A 118 -10.93 -4.21 11.88
CA ILE A 118 -10.52 -5.29 10.99
C ILE A 118 -11.73 -6.06 10.47
N ARG A 119 -12.69 -6.40 11.34
CA ARG A 119 -13.92 -7.11 10.94
C ARG A 119 -14.79 -6.28 10.00
N SER A 120 -14.91 -4.98 10.23
CA SER A 120 -15.63 -4.05 9.36
C SER A 120 -14.97 -3.96 7.96
N LYS A 121 -13.64 -3.78 7.91
CA LYS A 121 -12.87 -3.78 6.66
C LYS A 121 -13.00 -5.09 5.91
N LEU A 122 -12.94 -6.23 6.60
CA LEU A 122 -13.14 -7.56 6.01
C LEU A 122 -14.55 -7.69 5.40
N GLY A 123 -15.58 -7.21 6.10
CA GLY A 123 -16.95 -7.17 5.60
C GLY A 123 -17.10 -6.33 4.34
N GLN A 124 -16.48 -5.15 4.30
CA GLN A 124 -16.46 -4.29 3.10
C GLN A 124 -15.78 -4.98 1.92
N TYR A 125 -14.65 -5.65 2.13
CA TYR A 125 -13.96 -6.39 1.08
C TYR A 125 -14.78 -7.58 0.54
N ILE A 126 -15.57 -8.24 1.39
CA ILE A 126 -16.48 -9.30 0.95
C ILE A 126 -17.57 -8.73 0.02
N VAL A 127 -18.18 -7.60 0.40
CA VAL A 127 -19.21 -6.93 -0.41
C VAL A 127 -18.64 -6.43 -1.75
N GLU A 128 -17.45 -5.84 -1.74
CA GLU A 128 -16.78 -5.42 -2.99
C GLU A 128 -16.45 -6.62 -3.89
N ASN A 129 -15.98 -7.73 -3.32
CA ASN A 129 -15.67 -8.94 -4.07
C ASN A 129 -16.93 -9.55 -4.73
N ASP A 130 -18.06 -9.55 -4.03
CA ASP A 130 -19.33 -10.00 -4.60
C ASP A 130 -19.85 -9.06 -5.70
N LYS A 131 -19.62 -7.75 -5.57
CA LYS A 131 -19.88 -6.78 -6.65
C LYS A 131 -19.03 -7.07 -7.88
N TYR A 132 -17.72 -7.30 -7.71
CA TYR A 132 -16.84 -7.64 -8.83
C TYR A 132 -17.22 -8.96 -9.51
N LYS A 133 -17.68 -9.97 -8.76
CA LYS A 133 -18.20 -11.20 -9.35
C LYS A 133 -19.45 -10.95 -10.19
N SER A 134 -20.39 -10.14 -9.70
CA SER A 134 -21.60 -9.79 -10.45
C SER A 134 -21.29 -9.00 -11.73
N GLU A 135 -20.33 -8.07 -11.68
CA GLU A 135 -19.87 -7.34 -12.87
C GLU A 135 -19.18 -8.28 -13.88
N MET A 136 -18.38 -9.23 -13.40
CA MET A 136 -17.74 -10.23 -14.26
C MET A 136 -18.76 -11.14 -14.96
N GLU A 137 -19.82 -11.57 -14.26
CA GLU A 137 -20.91 -12.35 -14.85
C GLU A 137 -21.71 -11.55 -15.90
N SER A 138 -21.96 -10.26 -15.63
CA SER A 138 -22.61 -9.35 -16.59
C SER A 138 -21.78 -9.20 -17.87
N LEU A 139 -20.47 -8.98 -17.74
CA LEU A 139 -19.54 -8.89 -18.88
C LEU A 139 -19.48 -10.20 -19.67
N ARG A 140 -19.46 -11.36 -19.00
CA ARG A 140 -19.53 -12.67 -19.67
C ARG A 140 -20.81 -12.81 -20.50
N SER A 141 -21.96 -12.40 -19.96
CA SER A 141 -23.23 -12.44 -20.69
C SER A 141 -23.23 -11.50 -21.91
N GLN A 142 -22.60 -10.32 -21.82
CA GLN A 142 -22.45 -9.40 -22.95
C GLN A 142 -21.55 -10.00 -24.04
N ILE A 143 -20.44 -10.64 -23.67
CA ILE A 143 -19.54 -11.32 -24.61
C ILE A 143 -20.28 -12.44 -25.34
N GLU A 144 -21.05 -13.26 -24.63
CA GLU A 144 -21.84 -14.33 -25.27
C GLU A 144 -22.89 -13.79 -26.25
N LYS A 145 -23.53 -12.64 -25.95
CA LYS A 145 -24.46 -11.98 -26.87
C LYS A 145 -23.75 -11.50 -28.13
N LEU A 146 -22.60 -10.83 -27.98
CA LEU A 146 -21.80 -10.36 -29.11
C LEU A 146 -21.27 -11.51 -29.97
N GLN A 147 -20.89 -12.63 -29.36
CA GLN A 147 -20.47 -13.82 -30.09
C GLN A 147 -21.62 -14.43 -30.92
N LYS A 148 -22.84 -14.48 -30.37
CA LYS A 148 -24.03 -14.93 -31.11
C LYS A 148 -24.39 -13.98 -32.25
N GLU A 149 -24.26 -12.66 -32.04
CA GLU A 149 -24.52 -11.65 -33.06
C GLU A 149 -23.49 -11.70 -34.21
N ASN A 150 -22.20 -11.85 -33.88
CA ASN A 150 -21.15 -12.07 -34.88
C ASN A 150 -21.39 -13.33 -35.70
N LYS A 151 -21.77 -14.43 -35.05
CA LYS A 151 -22.09 -15.68 -35.76
C LYS A 151 -23.26 -15.51 -36.73
N LEU A 152 -24.29 -14.78 -36.30
CA LEU A 152 -25.46 -14.49 -37.14
C LEU A 152 -25.11 -13.60 -38.35
N LEU A 153 -24.20 -12.63 -38.16
CA LEU A 153 -23.69 -11.80 -39.26
C LEU A 153 -22.81 -12.59 -40.24
N GLU A 154 -22.00 -13.54 -39.75
CA GLU A 154 -21.23 -14.45 -40.61
C GLU A 154 -22.16 -15.38 -41.41
N ASP A 155 -23.17 -15.96 -40.77
CA ASP A 155 -24.16 -16.82 -41.42
C ASP A 155 -24.95 -16.04 -42.50
N GLN A 156 -25.35 -14.79 -42.22
CA GLN A 156 -25.98 -13.89 -43.20
C GLN A 156 -25.05 -13.55 -44.37
N LYS A 157 -23.74 -13.36 -44.13
CA LYS A 157 -22.76 -13.13 -45.19
C LYS A 157 -22.61 -14.35 -46.09
N VAL A 158 -22.65 -15.56 -45.52
CA VAL A 158 -22.60 -16.83 -46.26
C VAL A 158 -23.91 -17.07 -47.04
N GLU A 159 -25.07 -16.73 -46.49
CA GLU A 159 -26.35 -16.80 -47.22
C GLU A 159 -26.42 -15.79 -48.37
N ASN A 160 -25.96 -14.55 -48.16
CA ASN A 160 -25.87 -13.55 -49.23
C ASN A 160 -24.92 -13.95 -50.37
N LEU A 161 -23.92 -14.79 -50.09
CA LEU A 161 -23.05 -15.39 -51.12
C LEU A 161 -23.73 -16.56 -51.85
N LYS A 162 -24.73 -17.21 -51.25
CA LYS A 162 -25.45 -18.37 -51.82
C LYS A 162 -26.74 -17.97 -52.57
N SER A 163 -27.36 -16.83 -52.25
CA SER A 163 -28.68 -16.44 -52.76
C SER A 163 -28.69 -15.47 -53.96
N GLY A 164 -27.66 -15.50 -54.82
CA GLY A 164 -27.83 -15.14 -56.23
C GLY A 164 -26.93 -14.05 -56.82
N ASN A 165 -26.27 -14.45 -57.92
CA ASN A 165 -25.87 -13.67 -59.10
C ASN A 165 -24.84 -12.54 -58.93
N ILE A 166 -23.56 -12.91 -58.95
CA ILE A 166 -22.56 -12.15 -59.72
C ILE A 166 -21.79 -13.13 -60.59
N ASN A 167 -21.91 -12.92 -61.90
CA ASN A 167 -21.26 -13.67 -62.97
C ASN A 167 -19.75 -13.84 -62.72
N GLU A 168 -19.30 -15.09 -62.83
CA GLU A 168 -17.92 -15.44 -63.12
C GLU A 168 -17.52 -14.85 -64.47
N THR A 169 -16.85 -13.71 -64.47
CA THR A 169 -15.87 -13.32 -65.52
C THR A 169 -15.13 -12.06 -65.07
N LEU A 170 -14.17 -12.20 -64.16
CA LEU A 170 -13.15 -11.17 -63.95
C LEU A 170 -11.77 -11.82 -63.94
N SER A 171 -11.32 -12.10 -65.17
CA SER A 171 -9.91 -12.24 -65.53
C SER A 171 -9.11 -11.02 -65.05
N MET A 172 -7.94 -11.28 -64.49
CA MET A 172 -6.95 -10.33 -63.96
C MET A 172 -6.31 -9.40 -65.03
N LYS A 173 -7.11 -8.70 -65.87
CA LYS A 173 -6.56 -7.82 -66.91
C LYS A 173 -7.26 -6.47 -67.14
N SER A 174 -8.17 -6.01 -66.27
CA SER A 174 -8.85 -4.71 -66.46
C SER A 174 -8.71 -3.72 -65.31
N ILE A 175 -7.78 -3.94 -64.37
CA ILE A 175 -7.54 -3.02 -63.25
C ILE A 175 -6.77 -1.75 -63.69
N ASP A 176 -5.99 -1.81 -64.78
CA ASP A 176 -5.16 -0.67 -65.21
C ASP A 176 -5.91 0.39 -66.05
N GLU A 177 -7.06 0.07 -66.65
CA GLU A 177 -7.78 1.02 -67.53
C GLU A 177 -8.82 1.90 -66.81
N ARG A 178 -9.12 1.65 -65.53
CA ARG A 178 -10.07 2.47 -64.75
C ARG A 178 -9.41 3.50 -63.83
N LEU A 179 -8.10 3.74 -64.00
CA LEU A 179 -7.33 4.77 -63.29
C LEU A 179 -7.50 6.20 -63.86
N SER A 180 -8.46 6.45 -64.76
CA SER A 180 -8.85 7.81 -65.14
C SER A 180 -10.17 8.20 -64.45
N THR A 181 -10.02 9.00 -63.41
CA THR A 181 -11.03 9.45 -62.43
C THR A 181 -12.35 9.98 -63.01
N PRO A 182 -13.45 9.94 -62.22
CA PRO A 182 -13.85 11.17 -61.56
C PRO A 182 -14.12 11.00 -60.05
N ARG A 183 -13.72 12.04 -59.32
CA ARG A 183 -13.80 12.25 -57.87
C ARG A 183 -15.17 11.87 -57.28
N ILE A 184 -15.21 10.87 -56.41
CA ILE A 184 -16.24 10.74 -55.36
C ILE A 184 -15.53 10.48 -54.03
N ASN A 185 -15.74 11.39 -53.08
CA ASN A 185 -15.07 11.50 -51.79
C ASN A 185 -15.35 10.31 -50.84
N ILE A 186 -14.58 9.22 -50.95
CA ILE A 186 -14.55 8.11 -49.97
C ILE A 186 -13.19 8.05 -49.27
N SER A 187 -12.70 9.20 -48.81
CA SER A 187 -11.44 9.29 -48.03
C SER A 187 -11.68 9.40 -46.50
N ARG A 188 -12.90 9.68 -46.02
CA ARG A 188 -13.11 10.00 -44.60
C ARG A 188 -13.21 8.81 -43.62
N GLY A 189 -13.27 7.57 -44.11
CA GLY A 189 -13.51 6.38 -43.26
C GLY A 189 -12.25 5.57 -42.90
N LEU A 190 -11.28 5.46 -43.81
CA LEU A 190 -10.07 4.65 -43.62
C LEU A 190 -8.97 5.38 -42.83
N ASP A 191 -8.99 6.72 -42.84
CA ASP A 191 -8.03 7.53 -42.09
C ASP A 191 -8.23 7.39 -40.57
N LYS A 192 -9.47 7.18 -40.09
CA LYS A 192 -9.75 6.99 -38.64
C LYS A 192 -9.08 5.73 -38.07
N TYR A 193 -8.99 4.65 -38.83
CA TYR A 193 -8.35 3.41 -38.39
C TYR A 193 -6.82 3.49 -38.43
N ARG A 194 -6.25 4.20 -39.41
CA ARG A 194 -4.79 4.47 -39.44
C ARG A 194 -4.34 5.45 -38.36
N PHE A 195 -5.16 6.45 -38.04
CA PHE A 195 -4.90 7.39 -36.94
C PHE A 195 -4.87 6.68 -35.58
N GLY A 196 -5.80 5.75 -35.34
CA GLY A 196 -5.85 4.97 -34.09
C GLY A 196 -4.60 4.12 -33.85
N VAL A 197 -4.07 3.46 -34.89
CA VAL A 197 -2.88 2.61 -34.77
C VAL A 197 -1.61 3.43 -34.49
N LYS A 198 -1.43 4.58 -35.14
CA LYS A 198 -0.29 5.47 -34.90
C LYS A 198 -0.31 6.03 -33.47
N ASN A 199 -1.48 6.46 -32.99
CA ASN A 199 -1.64 6.97 -31.63
C ASN A 199 -1.39 5.89 -30.57
N LEU A 200 -1.85 4.66 -30.81
CA LEU A 200 -1.56 3.51 -29.94
C LEU A 200 -0.06 3.18 -29.90
N GLN A 201 0.65 3.27 -31.03
CA GLN A 201 2.10 3.08 -31.07
C GLN A 201 2.84 4.19 -30.30
N MET A 202 2.40 5.45 -30.43
CA MET A 202 2.98 6.56 -29.67
C MET A 202 2.73 6.43 -28.18
N LEU A 203 1.51 6.06 -27.79
CA LEU A 203 1.17 5.75 -26.40
C LEU A 203 2.04 4.62 -25.88
N HIS A 204 2.10 3.48 -26.58
CA HIS A 204 2.95 2.36 -26.18
C HIS A 204 4.42 2.76 -26.01
N LYS A 205 4.95 3.58 -26.93
CA LYS A 205 6.31 4.11 -26.81
C LYS A 205 6.48 4.99 -25.57
N ALA A 206 5.55 5.92 -25.31
CA ALA A 206 5.58 6.76 -24.12
C ALA A 206 5.54 5.93 -22.82
N LEU A 207 4.69 4.90 -22.77
CA LEU A 207 4.59 3.99 -21.64
C LEU A 207 5.90 3.18 -21.45
N SER A 208 6.51 2.72 -22.54
CA SER A 208 7.80 2.03 -22.53
C SER A 208 8.94 2.93 -22.03
N ASP A 209 9.03 4.15 -22.56
CA ASP A 209 10.08 5.11 -22.20
C ASP A 209 10.02 5.45 -20.69
N MET A 210 8.81 5.71 -20.16
CA MET A 210 8.58 5.91 -18.73
C MET A 210 8.97 4.69 -17.89
N SER A 211 8.61 3.48 -18.31
CA SER A 211 8.92 2.25 -17.59
C SER A 211 10.43 1.97 -17.54
N SER A 212 11.17 2.40 -18.57
CA SER A 212 12.63 2.27 -18.67
C SER A 212 13.41 3.43 -18.04
N SER A 213 12.73 4.41 -17.44
CA SER A 213 13.40 5.59 -16.88
C SER A 213 14.36 5.19 -15.74
N PRO A 214 15.58 5.74 -15.67
CA PRO A 214 16.58 5.35 -14.68
C PRO A 214 16.35 5.97 -13.29
N ASN A 215 15.71 7.14 -13.23
CA ASN A 215 15.44 7.86 -11.99
C ASN A 215 14.13 8.66 -12.08
N PHE A 216 13.73 9.23 -10.95
CA PHE A 216 12.47 9.97 -10.83
C PHE A 216 12.41 11.22 -11.72
N ILE A 217 13.51 11.95 -11.90
CA ILE A 217 13.54 13.14 -12.77
C ILE A 217 13.36 12.74 -14.23
N SER A 218 14.12 11.74 -14.69
CA SER A 218 13.99 11.21 -16.05
C SER A 218 12.60 10.63 -16.34
N LEU A 219 11.91 10.09 -15.32
CA LEU A 219 10.52 9.66 -15.44
C LEU A 219 9.60 10.85 -15.74
N LEU A 220 9.74 11.97 -15.03
CA LEU A 220 8.93 13.17 -15.27
C LEU A 220 9.25 13.82 -16.63
N THR A 221 10.53 13.80 -17.04
CA THR A 221 10.92 14.22 -18.40
C THR A 221 10.29 13.33 -19.47
N SER A 222 10.34 12.01 -19.28
CA SER A 222 9.73 11.03 -20.19
C SER A 222 8.21 11.15 -20.23
N LEU A 223 7.58 11.45 -19.10
CA LEU A 223 6.15 11.74 -18.99
C LEU A 223 5.78 12.94 -19.87
N ALA A 224 6.45 14.08 -19.71
CA ALA A 224 6.15 15.29 -20.48
C ALA A 224 6.35 15.08 -22.00
N ILE A 225 7.44 14.42 -22.39
CA ILE A 225 7.72 14.09 -23.79
C ILE A 225 6.67 13.12 -24.36
N GLY A 226 6.29 12.11 -23.57
CA GLY A 226 5.29 11.12 -23.94
C GLY A 226 3.90 11.75 -24.15
N ILE A 227 3.52 12.67 -23.27
CA ILE A 227 2.26 13.42 -23.35
C ILE A 227 2.25 14.31 -24.60
N LYS A 228 3.29 15.13 -24.81
CA LYS A 228 3.39 16.00 -26.00
C LYS A 228 3.22 15.22 -27.30
N ARG A 229 3.85 14.04 -27.39
CA ARG A 229 3.76 13.16 -28.58
C ARG A 229 2.40 12.50 -28.73
N THR A 230 1.78 12.05 -27.63
CA THR A 230 0.54 11.27 -27.71
C THR A 230 -0.66 12.18 -27.95
N LEU A 231 -0.69 13.36 -27.33
CA LEU A 231 -1.82 14.30 -27.39
C LEU A 231 -1.66 15.38 -28.48
N ASP A 232 -0.51 15.42 -29.18
CA ASP A 232 -0.14 16.49 -30.12
C ASP A 232 -0.28 17.90 -29.51
N CYS A 233 0.22 18.10 -28.29
CA CYS A 233 0.25 19.42 -27.63
C CYS A 233 1.64 20.07 -27.71
N GLU A 234 1.68 21.40 -27.86
CA GLU A 234 2.95 22.13 -27.93
C GLU A 234 3.60 22.30 -26.55
N ARG A 235 2.77 22.46 -25.51
CA ARG A 235 3.21 22.78 -24.15
C ARG A 235 2.67 21.77 -23.15
N CYS A 236 3.52 21.37 -22.23
CA CYS A 236 3.20 20.43 -21.16
C CYS A 236 3.94 20.86 -19.91
N SER A 237 3.22 21.13 -18.83
CA SER A 237 3.75 21.53 -17.53
C SER A 237 3.37 20.49 -16.49
N ILE A 238 4.31 20.13 -15.61
CA ILE A 238 4.09 19.15 -14.53
C ILE A 238 4.29 19.87 -13.19
N PHE A 239 3.25 19.86 -12.37
CA PHE A 239 3.25 20.42 -11.03
C PHE A 239 3.24 19.30 -9.99
N LEU A 240 4.23 19.32 -9.11
CA LEU A 240 4.40 18.40 -7.98
C LEU A 240 3.66 18.99 -6.78
N VAL A 241 2.59 18.31 -6.35
CA VAL A 241 1.64 18.84 -5.37
C VAL A 241 1.88 18.25 -3.98
N SER A 242 1.95 16.92 -3.85
CA SER A 242 2.07 16.32 -2.51
C SER A 242 3.45 16.60 -1.90
N ASN A 243 3.48 16.89 -0.59
CA ASN A 243 4.72 17.13 0.16
C ASN A 243 5.70 15.97 0.03
N PHE A 244 5.20 14.74 0.00
CA PHE A 244 6.01 13.54 -0.18
C PHE A 244 6.74 13.54 -1.53
N ILE A 245 6.02 13.81 -2.62
CA ILE A 245 6.61 13.85 -3.96
C ILE A 245 7.55 15.04 -4.14
N GLN A 246 7.21 16.19 -3.55
CA GLN A 246 8.11 17.36 -3.53
C GLN A 246 9.44 17.06 -2.85
N ARG A 247 9.43 16.37 -1.70
CA ARG A 247 10.67 15.95 -1.03
C ARG A 247 11.46 14.95 -1.88
N LEU A 248 10.79 13.95 -2.45
CA LEU A 248 11.44 12.99 -3.35
C LEU A 248 12.10 13.69 -4.54
N TYR A 249 11.46 14.71 -5.09
CA TYR A 249 12.02 15.52 -6.18
C TYR A 249 13.26 16.28 -5.73
N LEU A 250 13.19 16.97 -4.58
CA LEU A 250 14.28 17.78 -4.04
C LEU A 250 15.51 16.95 -3.64
N ASP A 251 15.31 15.75 -3.09
CA ASP A 251 16.40 14.86 -2.67
C ASP A 251 17.23 14.35 -3.86
N ILE A 252 16.63 14.28 -5.06
CA ILE A 252 17.25 13.73 -6.27
C ILE A 252 17.73 14.85 -7.20
N ASN A 253 17.14 16.03 -7.11
CA ASN A 253 17.48 17.15 -7.98
C ASN A 253 18.89 17.69 -7.68
N ASP A 254 19.62 18.02 -8.74
CA ASP A 254 20.92 18.67 -8.61
C ASP A 254 20.73 20.02 -7.91
N PRO A 255 21.43 20.30 -6.80
CA PRO A 255 21.37 21.59 -6.11
C PRO A 255 21.75 22.78 -7.00
N GLN A 256 22.44 22.56 -8.13
CA GLN A 256 22.75 23.59 -9.12
C GLN A 256 21.55 23.98 -10.00
N ASN A 257 20.49 23.17 -10.06
CA ASN A 257 19.30 23.46 -10.86
C ASN A 257 18.23 24.16 -10.02
N PRO A 258 17.91 25.44 -10.29
CA PRO A 258 16.93 26.17 -9.52
C PRO A 258 15.54 25.57 -9.67
N VAL A 259 14.93 25.29 -8.52
CA VAL A 259 13.58 24.72 -8.43
C VAL A 259 12.55 25.84 -8.41
N GLN A 260 11.64 25.84 -9.38
CA GLN A 260 10.55 26.82 -9.43
C GLN A 260 9.42 26.39 -8.50
N LYS A 261 9.07 27.26 -7.55
CA LYS A 261 7.95 27.08 -6.62
C LYS A 261 6.83 28.05 -6.94
N ILE A 262 5.61 27.55 -6.92
CA ILE A 262 4.40 28.33 -7.19
C ILE A 262 3.44 28.15 -6.00
N ASN A 263 2.80 29.23 -5.56
CA ASN A 263 1.76 29.18 -4.54
C ASN A 263 0.40 29.40 -5.20
N ILE A 264 -0.49 28.42 -5.09
CA ILE A 264 -1.88 28.53 -5.53
C ILE A 264 -2.78 28.32 -4.32
N ASN A 265 -3.55 29.34 -3.98
CA ASN A 265 -4.53 29.30 -2.89
C ASN A 265 -3.95 28.76 -1.55
N GLY A 266 -2.71 29.16 -1.21
CA GLY A 266 -2.04 28.72 0.01
C GLY A 266 -1.29 27.38 -0.10
N THR A 267 -1.40 26.68 -1.23
CA THR A 267 -0.69 25.43 -1.50
C THR A 267 0.57 25.70 -2.32
N TRP A 268 1.73 25.36 -1.75
CA TRP A 268 3.00 25.40 -2.47
C TRP A 268 3.16 24.16 -3.34
N MET A 269 3.45 24.37 -4.62
CA MET A 269 3.76 23.33 -5.60
C MET A 269 5.13 23.58 -6.20
N ILE A 270 5.79 22.50 -6.63
CA ILE A 270 7.05 22.57 -7.38
C ILE A 270 6.77 22.32 -8.86
N THR A 271 7.35 23.11 -9.75
CA THR A 271 7.27 22.86 -11.20
C THR A 271 8.50 22.04 -11.62
N HIS A 272 8.27 20.93 -12.34
CA HIS A 272 9.38 20.13 -12.87
C HIS A 272 10.04 20.88 -14.03
N ASN A 273 11.33 21.19 -13.90
CA ASN A 273 12.11 21.93 -14.89
C ASN A 273 13.06 20.98 -15.63
N ASP A 274 12.97 20.93 -16.94
CA ASP A 274 13.88 20.20 -17.83
C ASP A 274 13.99 20.97 -19.16
N VAL A 275 15.14 20.88 -19.83
CA VAL A 275 15.42 21.55 -21.12
C VAL A 275 14.41 21.17 -22.21
N ASN A 276 13.80 19.98 -22.10
CA ASN A 276 12.83 19.46 -23.06
C ASN A 276 11.37 19.82 -22.71
N ILE A 277 11.15 20.51 -21.60
CA ILE A 277 9.83 20.84 -21.07
C ILE A 277 9.60 22.35 -21.13
N ASN A 278 8.44 22.73 -21.67
CA ASN A 278 8.04 24.13 -21.75
C ASN A 278 7.05 24.35 -20.61
N ASN A 279 7.55 24.91 -19.51
CA ASN A 279 6.73 25.21 -18.34
C ASN A 279 5.97 26.51 -18.54
N GLU A 280 4.67 26.42 -18.34
CA GLU A 280 3.73 27.53 -18.40
C GLU A 280 3.09 27.73 -17.03
N PRO A 281 2.61 28.95 -16.74
CA PRO A 281 1.86 29.18 -15.51
C PRO A 281 0.59 28.31 -15.47
N PRO A 282 0.15 27.90 -14.27
CA PRO A 282 -1.07 27.14 -14.08
C PRO A 282 -2.28 27.95 -14.56
N VAL A 283 -3.15 27.31 -15.35
CA VAL A 283 -4.40 27.91 -15.88
C VAL A 283 -5.48 27.99 -14.81
N PHE A 284 -5.36 27.17 -13.76
CA PHE A 284 -6.29 27.10 -12.65
C PHE A 284 -5.90 28.04 -11.50
N THR A 285 -6.91 28.55 -10.80
CA THR A 285 -6.73 29.47 -9.67
C THR A 285 -6.95 28.79 -8.32
N HIS A 286 -7.72 27.70 -8.32
CA HIS A 286 -7.95 26.85 -7.15
C HIS A 286 -7.53 25.42 -7.45
N LEU A 287 -6.92 24.74 -6.47
CA LEU A 287 -6.47 23.36 -6.63
C LEU A 287 -7.65 22.42 -6.92
N ASP A 288 -8.81 22.67 -6.33
CA ASP A 288 -10.03 21.89 -6.53
C ASP A 288 -10.50 21.87 -8.00
N GLU A 289 -10.20 22.90 -8.78
CA GLU A 289 -10.49 22.93 -10.22
C GLU A 289 -9.62 21.89 -10.95
N ALA A 290 -8.33 21.85 -10.64
CA ALA A 290 -7.40 20.90 -11.23
C ALA A 290 -7.64 19.45 -10.77
N ILE A 291 -8.11 19.25 -9.54
CA ILE A 291 -8.45 17.92 -8.99
C ILE A 291 -9.63 17.29 -9.73
N ASN A 292 -10.58 18.09 -10.21
CA ASN A 292 -11.72 17.60 -10.97
C ASN A 292 -11.43 17.43 -12.47
N GLY A 293 -10.22 17.82 -12.91
CA GLY A 293 -9.85 17.89 -14.31
C GLY A 293 -10.43 19.13 -15.01
N ILE A 294 -9.65 19.72 -15.92
CA ILE A 294 -10.07 20.88 -16.71
C ILE A 294 -9.91 20.54 -18.17
N ARG A 295 -10.98 20.72 -18.95
CA ARG A 295 -10.93 20.68 -20.41
C ARG A 295 -11.62 21.92 -20.96
N SER A 296 -10.83 22.94 -21.28
CA SER A 296 -11.32 24.23 -21.75
C SER A 296 -10.53 24.68 -22.95
N GLY A 297 -11.18 24.86 -24.10
CA GLY A 297 -10.47 25.38 -25.27
C GLY A 297 -9.33 24.46 -25.71
N GLN A 298 -8.13 25.04 -25.70
CA GLN A 298 -6.87 24.37 -26.03
C GLN A 298 -6.10 23.90 -24.78
N ASP A 299 -6.74 23.86 -23.62
CA ASP A 299 -6.14 23.47 -22.34
C ASP A 299 -6.77 22.17 -21.82
N LEU A 300 -5.92 21.27 -21.36
CA LEU A 300 -6.29 20.03 -20.69
C LEU A 300 -5.45 19.87 -19.43
N VAL A 301 -6.09 19.74 -18.28
CA VAL A 301 -5.46 19.53 -16.98
C VAL A 301 -6.01 18.26 -16.37
N GLU A 302 -5.15 17.34 -15.98
CA GLU A 302 -5.54 16.13 -15.25
C GLU A 302 -4.62 15.93 -14.03
N PRO A 303 -5.18 15.52 -12.88
CA PRO A 303 -4.42 15.16 -11.71
C PRO A 303 -3.97 13.69 -11.75
N ALA A 304 -2.86 13.40 -11.08
CA ALA A 304 -2.41 12.05 -10.80
C ALA A 304 -2.43 11.81 -9.29
N VAL A 305 -3.08 10.74 -8.84
CA VAL A 305 -3.33 10.46 -7.42
C VAL A 305 -2.42 9.35 -6.93
N LEU A 306 -1.67 9.60 -5.85
CA LEU A 306 -0.86 8.61 -5.14
C LEU A 306 -1.39 8.48 -3.71
N ASN A 307 -1.72 7.25 -3.28
CA ASN A 307 -2.19 6.97 -1.91
C ASN A 307 -3.37 7.84 -1.44
N LYS A 308 -4.33 8.09 -2.35
CA LYS A 308 -5.52 8.96 -2.13
C LYS A 308 -5.22 10.45 -1.99
N GLU A 309 -3.99 10.88 -2.27
CA GLU A 309 -3.60 12.30 -2.32
C GLU A 309 -3.18 12.68 -3.74
N VAL A 310 -3.46 13.92 -4.16
CA VAL A 310 -3.01 14.42 -5.47
C VAL A 310 -1.51 14.60 -5.42
N ALA A 311 -0.79 13.77 -6.17
CA ALA A 311 0.66 13.77 -6.25
C ALA A 311 1.16 14.76 -7.29
N LEU A 312 0.56 14.71 -8.48
CA LEU A 312 0.93 15.52 -9.63
C LEU A 312 -0.30 16.17 -10.23
N ILE A 313 -0.12 17.33 -10.84
CA ILE A 313 -1.07 17.91 -11.79
C ILE A 313 -0.31 18.12 -13.09
N VAL A 314 -0.88 17.65 -14.20
CA VAL A 314 -0.30 17.84 -15.52
C VAL A 314 -1.21 18.70 -16.37
N GLN A 315 -0.64 19.77 -16.92
CA GLN A 315 -1.30 20.74 -17.77
C GLN A 315 -0.73 20.64 -19.19
N CYS A 316 -1.59 20.37 -20.16
CA CYS A 316 -1.32 20.38 -21.59
C CYS A 316 -1.98 21.60 -22.20
N GLN A 317 -1.27 22.32 -23.06
CA GLN A 317 -1.81 23.51 -23.74
C GLN A 317 -1.44 23.53 -25.21
N LEU A 318 -2.22 24.29 -25.98
CA LEU A 318 -2.05 24.50 -27.41
C LEU A 318 -2.08 23.16 -28.16
N SER A 319 -3.27 22.55 -28.21
CA SER A 319 -3.49 21.36 -29.04
C SER A 319 -3.31 21.69 -30.51
N SER A 320 -2.44 20.94 -31.19
CA SER A 320 -2.20 21.07 -32.63
C SER A 320 -3.45 20.68 -33.45
N LYS A 321 -4.37 19.93 -32.84
CA LYS A 321 -5.66 19.54 -33.42
C LYS A 321 -6.74 20.61 -33.27
N GLY A 322 -6.45 21.70 -32.54
CA GLY A 322 -7.39 22.77 -32.23
C GLY A 322 -7.93 22.69 -30.81
N MET A 323 -8.67 21.65 -30.47
CA MET A 323 -9.28 21.44 -29.15
C MET A 323 -8.96 20.03 -28.65
N PHE A 324 -8.81 19.86 -27.33
CA PHE A 324 -8.67 18.52 -26.75
C PHE A 324 -10.01 17.77 -26.74
N GLU A 325 -9.98 16.52 -27.21
CA GLU A 325 -11.15 15.64 -27.22
C GLU A 325 -11.22 14.79 -25.94
N GLN A 326 -12.37 14.17 -25.69
CA GLN A 326 -12.53 13.24 -24.56
C GLN A 326 -11.56 12.04 -24.65
N THR A 327 -11.15 11.65 -25.86
CA THR A 327 -10.14 10.60 -26.04
C THR A 327 -8.76 11.04 -25.57
N ASP A 328 -8.41 12.32 -25.72
CA ASP A 328 -7.13 12.87 -25.25
C ASP A 328 -7.10 12.88 -23.70
N GLU A 329 -8.22 13.24 -23.07
CA GLU A 329 -8.41 13.15 -21.61
C GLU A 329 -8.19 11.72 -21.08
N VAL A 330 -8.83 10.73 -21.72
CA VAL A 330 -8.66 9.31 -21.35
C VAL A 330 -7.22 8.85 -21.56
N GLN A 331 -6.56 9.25 -22.65
CA GLN A 331 -5.16 8.92 -22.91
C GLN A 331 -4.22 9.54 -21.86
N LEU A 332 -4.43 10.81 -21.51
CA LEU A 332 -3.67 11.48 -20.45
C LEU A 332 -3.82 10.73 -19.13
N ARG A 333 -5.06 10.37 -18.74
CA ARG A 333 -5.32 9.62 -17.51
C ARG A 333 -4.61 8.26 -17.49
N ILE A 334 -4.60 7.53 -18.61
CA ILE A 334 -3.85 6.26 -18.73
C ILE A 334 -2.34 6.47 -18.53
N ILE A 335 -1.77 7.51 -19.16
CA ILE A 335 -0.35 7.84 -19.02
C ILE A 335 -0.02 8.22 -17.56
N LEU A 336 -0.88 9.02 -16.92
CA LEU A 336 -0.69 9.43 -15.53
C LEU A 336 -0.77 8.25 -14.55
N GLU A 337 -1.72 7.34 -14.74
CA GLU A 337 -1.82 6.12 -13.92
C GLU A 337 -0.57 5.24 -14.05
N LEU A 338 -0.03 5.09 -15.27
CA LEU A 338 1.24 4.39 -15.43
C LEU A 338 2.39 5.14 -14.74
N CYS A 339 2.44 6.47 -14.86
CA CYS A 339 3.44 7.27 -14.18
C CYS A 339 3.38 7.05 -12.66
N ILE A 340 2.20 7.05 -12.06
CA ILE A 340 2.00 6.73 -10.63
C ILE A 340 2.51 5.32 -10.31
N SER A 341 2.27 4.34 -11.17
CA SER A 341 2.82 2.98 -11.00
C SER A 341 4.36 2.96 -11.04
N CYS A 342 4.98 3.67 -11.99
CA CYS A 342 6.42 3.83 -12.06
C CYS A 342 6.98 4.53 -10.82
N ILE A 343 6.31 5.58 -10.33
CA ILE A 343 6.68 6.29 -9.09
C ILE A 343 6.65 5.33 -7.90
N LYS A 344 5.60 4.51 -7.76
CA LYS A 344 5.52 3.48 -6.71
C LYS A 344 6.69 2.50 -6.80
N SER A 345 7.08 2.09 -8.00
CA SER A 345 8.24 1.22 -8.23
C SER A 345 9.55 1.87 -7.77
N PHE A 346 9.78 3.15 -8.08
CA PHE A 346 10.96 3.89 -7.60
C PHE A 346 11.02 3.99 -6.08
N ILE A 347 9.89 4.32 -5.45
CA ILE A 347 9.78 4.39 -3.98
C ILE A 347 10.02 3.01 -3.37
N GLY A 348 9.44 1.97 -3.97
CA GLY A 348 9.61 0.58 -3.55
C GLY A 348 11.07 0.15 -3.58
N ARG A 349 11.77 0.35 -4.70
CA ARG A 349 13.20 0.03 -4.84
C ARG A 349 14.06 0.76 -3.82
N ARG A 350 13.89 2.08 -3.65
CA ARG A 350 14.67 2.84 -2.68
C ARG A 350 14.48 2.34 -1.25
N ARG A 351 13.26 1.90 -0.90
CA ARG A 351 12.98 1.30 0.40
C ARG A 351 13.61 -0.08 0.53
N GLU A 352 13.57 -0.88 -0.52
CA GLU A 352 14.21 -2.21 -0.59
C GLU A 352 15.72 -2.09 -0.40
N ASP A 353 16.38 -1.20 -1.15
CA ASP A 353 17.82 -0.92 -1.04
C ASP A 353 18.19 -0.54 0.40
N SER A 354 17.45 0.40 1.01
CA SER A 354 17.69 0.81 2.40
C SER A 354 17.49 -0.32 3.41
N LEU A 355 16.51 -1.20 3.21
CA LEU A 355 16.30 -2.37 4.07
C LEU A 355 17.37 -3.43 3.85
N GLN A 356 17.85 -3.59 2.62
CA GLN A 356 18.93 -4.50 2.27
C GLN A 356 20.25 -4.07 2.92
N ASP A 357 20.56 -2.77 2.91
CA ASP A 357 21.73 -2.22 3.60
C ASP A 357 21.65 -2.48 5.12
N GLN A 358 20.48 -2.23 5.73
CA GLN A 358 20.25 -2.53 7.16
C GLN A 358 20.40 -4.02 7.47
N LEU A 359 19.89 -4.89 6.60
CA LEU A 359 20.00 -6.34 6.76
C LEU A 359 21.46 -6.80 6.63
N LEU A 360 22.23 -6.22 5.71
CA LEU A 360 23.64 -6.52 5.52
C LEU A 360 24.44 -6.14 6.77
N GLU A 361 24.17 -4.96 7.34
CA GLU A 361 24.79 -4.51 8.58
C GLU A 361 24.51 -5.47 9.75
N VAL A 362 23.23 -5.81 10.00
CA VAL A 362 22.83 -6.78 11.03
C VAL A 362 23.52 -8.13 10.81
N THR A 363 23.54 -8.61 9.56
CA THR A 363 24.17 -9.89 9.22
C THR A 363 25.67 -9.88 9.52
N ASN A 364 26.36 -8.79 9.19
CA ASN A 364 27.78 -8.63 9.47
C ASN A 364 28.06 -8.63 10.97
N VAL A 365 27.21 -7.95 11.76
CA VAL A 365 27.31 -7.94 13.23
C VAL A 365 27.11 -9.33 13.80
N CYS A 366 26.02 -10.01 13.44
CA CYS A 366 25.73 -11.37 13.88
C CYS A 366 26.85 -12.35 13.49
N ALA A 367 27.40 -12.26 12.28
CA ALA A 367 28.49 -13.10 11.81
C ALA A 367 29.81 -12.82 12.54
N ALA A 368 30.09 -11.56 12.93
CA ALA A 368 31.25 -11.23 13.75
C ALA A 368 31.14 -11.85 15.15
N LEU A 369 29.98 -11.71 15.79
CA LEU A 369 29.71 -12.27 17.12
C LEU A 369 29.76 -13.80 17.12
N ALA A 370 29.12 -14.45 16.14
CA ALA A 370 29.07 -15.91 16.05
C ALA A 370 30.42 -16.56 15.72
N ARG A 371 31.38 -15.80 15.18
CA ARG A 371 32.75 -16.30 14.93
C ARG A 371 33.61 -16.39 16.18
N ALA A 372 33.14 -15.84 17.31
CA ALA A 372 33.90 -15.88 18.55
C ALA A 372 34.21 -17.32 18.98
N ARG A 373 35.47 -17.56 19.36
CA ARG A 373 35.97 -18.86 19.86
C ARG A 373 36.36 -18.83 21.33
N THR A 374 36.46 -17.65 21.92
CA THR A 374 36.80 -17.44 23.33
C THR A 374 35.92 -16.34 23.92
N TYR A 375 35.72 -16.37 25.25
CA TYR A 375 34.99 -15.31 25.96
C TYR A 375 35.67 -13.95 25.75
N HIS A 376 36.99 -13.87 25.85
CA HIS A 376 37.72 -12.62 25.61
C HIS A 376 37.49 -12.04 24.21
N TYR A 377 37.52 -12.88 23.17
CA TYR A 377 37.28 -12.42 21.81
C TYR A 377 35.83 -11.94 21.62
N LEU A 378 34.85 -12.63 22.22
CA LEU A 378 33.46 -12.20 22.19
C LEU A 378 33.28 -10.84 22.87
N ALA A 379 33.80 -10.67 24.09
CA ALA A 379 33.73 -9.41 24.83
C ALA A 379 34.40 -8.26 24.05
N SER A 380 35.59 -8.48 23.49
CA SER A 380 36.28 -7.49 22.66
C SER A 380 35.48 -7.12 21.40
N THR A 381 34.88 -8.12 20.73
CA THR A 381 34.03 -7.89 19.56
C THR A 381 32.81 -7.06 19.95
N VAL A 382 32.12 -7.41 21.03
CA VAL A 382 30.97 -6.66 21.56
C VAL A 382 31.35 -5.20 21.84
N ASN A 383 32.44 -4.98 22.58
CA ASN A 383 32.90 -3.64 22.98
C ASN A 383 33.29 -2.78 21.78
N SER A 384 33.80 -3.38 20.69
CA SER A 384 34.20 -2.64 19.48
C SER A 384 33.06 -2.39 18.49
N LEU A 385 32.09 -3.30 18.41
CA LEU A 385 31.14 -3.37 17.29
C LEU A 385 29.75 -2.85 17.67
N LEU A 386 29.25 -3.22 18.85
CA LEU A 386 27.90 -2.86 19.28
C LEU A 386 27.72 -1.37 19.55
N PRO A 387 28.71 -0.59 20.06
CA PRO A 387 28.54 0.85 20.24
C PRO A 387 28.22 1.55 18.92
N GLY A 388 28.96 1.24 17.84
CA GLY A 388 28.71 1.81 16.52
C GLY A 388 27.38 1.36 15.92
N PHE A 389 27.04 0.08 16.04
CA PHE A 389 25.80 -0.47 15.50
C PHE A 389 24.54 0.09 16.18
N PHE A 390 24.61 0.33 17.50
CA PHE A 390 23.49 0.86 18.28
C PHE A 390 23.60 2.36 18.55
N ASP A 391 24.55 3.10 17.99
CA ASP A 391 24.83 4.50 18.34
C ASP A 391 24.94 4.77 19.86
N PHE A 392 25.65 3.91 20.59
CA PHE A 392 26.01 4.12 22.00
C PHE A 392 27.51 4.48 22.10
N GLU A 393 27.91 5.17 23.17
CA GLU A 393 29.32 5.48 23.41
C GLU A 393 30.12 4.22 23.73
N ALA A 394 29.52 3.27 24.46
CA ALA A 394 30.19 2.05 24.86
C ALA A 394 29.22 0.88 25.08
N ALA A 395 29.79 -0.31 25.04
CA ALA A 395 29.12 -1.57 25.31
C ALA A 395 30.03 -2.44 26.17
N GLU A 396 29.44 -3.23 27.06
CA GLU A 396 30.18 -4.18 27.89
C GLU A 396 29.42 -5.49 28.07
N LEU A 397 30.15 -6.59 28.02
CA LEU A 397 29.64 -7.92 28.24
C LEU A 397 30.15 -8.49 29.58
N LEU A 398 29.21 -8.82 30.46
CA LEU A 398 29.48 -9.47 31.74
C LEU A 398 29.03 -10.94 31.70
N TYR A 399 29.91 -11.85 32.10
CA TYR A 399 29.61 -13.27 32.25
C TYR A 399 29.17 -13.58 33.68
N ILE A 400 28.40 -14.66 33.87
CA ILE A 400 27.94 -15.08 35.20
C ILE A 400 28.70 -16.33 35.63
N ASP A 401 29.13 -16.32 36.88
CA ASP A 401 29.63 -17.50 37.58
C ASP A 401 28.75 -17.77 38.80
N GLU A 402 27.95 -18.83 38.69
CA GLU A 402 27.03 -19.22 39.75
C GLU A 402 27.74 -19.84 40.97
N GLU A 403 28.93 -20.42 40.79
CA GLU A 403 29.68 -21.04 41.89
C GLU A 403 30.20 -19.98 42.87
N THR A 404 30.74 -18.89 42.34
CA THR A 404 31.25 -17.77 43.13
C THR A 404 30.18 -16.70 43.41
N SER A 405 29.03 -16.76 42.73
CA SER A 405 28.00 -15.72 42.78
C SER A 405 28.53 -14.33 42.38
N GLU A 406 29.33 -14.29 41.31
CA GLU A 406 29.94 -13.08 40.75
C GLU A 406 29.63 -12.90 39.26
N PHE A 407 29.63 -11.63 38.81
CA PHE A 407 29.77 -11.26 37.41
C PHE A 407 31.25 -11.10 37.06
N TYR A 408 31.62 -11.49 35.85
CA TYR A 408 32.96 -11.30 35.29
C TYR A 408 32.95 -10.43 34.05
N GLY A 409 33.61 -9.28 34.13
CA GLY A 409 33.96 -8.45 32.97
C GLY A 409 35.37 -8.77 32.49
N ILE A 410 35.57 -8.85 31.18
CA ILE A 410 36.89 -9.01 30.58
C ILE A 410 37.28 -7.69 29.92
N SER A 411 38.25 -6.99 30.51
CA SER A 411 38.74 -5.73 29.95
C SER A 411 39.59 -5.95 28.70
N HIS A 412 39.87 -4.86 27.97
CA HIS A 412 40.74 -4.88 26.79
C HIS A 412 42.17 -5.36 27.11
N ASN A 413 42.64 -5.16 28.35
CA ASN A 413 43.95 -5.59 28.84
C ASN A 413 43.93 -7.03 29.40
N GLN A 414 42.87 -7.80 29.15
CA GLN A 414 42.65 -9.15 29.69
C GLN A 414 42.61 -9.20 31.22
N THR A 415 42.43 -8.07 31.89
CA THR A 415 42.20 -8.06 33.33
C THR A 415 40.76 -8.46 33.61
N LEU A 416 40.60 -9.45 34.48
CA LEU A 416 39.30 -9.92 34.93
C LEU A 416 38.78 -8.99 36.02
N GLN A 417 37.61 -8.40 35.80
CA GLN A 417 36.91 -7.59 36.79
C GLN A 417 35.77 -8.40 37.39
N LYS A 418 35.60 -8.33 38.71
CA LYS A 418 34.63 -9.14 39.46
C LYS A 418 33.63 -8.22 40.15
N PHE A 419 32.34 -8.53 40.00
CA PHE A 419 31.27 -7.76 40.64
C PHE A 419 30.28 -8.71 41.33
N PRO A 420 29.67 -8.32 42.46
CA PRO A 420 28.70 -9.17 43.14
C PRO A 420 27.41 -9.35 42.31
N LEU A 421 26.92 -10.59 42.20
CA LEU A 421 25.79 -10.96 41.32
C LEU A 421 24.44 -10.32 41.69
N LYS A 422 24.23 -9.96 42.96
CA LYS A 422 22.94 -9.54 43.52
C LYS A 422 22.86 -8.06 43.92
N ILE A 423 23.89 -7.28 43.62
CA ILE A 423 23.98 -5.88 44.06
C ILE A 423 24.18 -4.98 42.84
N GLY A 424 23.75 -3.72 42.95
CA GLY A 424 23.83 -2.75 41.87
C GLY A 424 22.76 -2.95 40.80
N LEU A 425 22.80 -2.13 39.77
CA LEU A 425 21.82 -2.06 38.69
C LEU A 425 21.87 -3.31 37.81
N THR A 426 23.07 -3.85 37.60
CA THR A 426 23.28 -5.12 36.90
C THR A 426 22.68 -6.28 37.70
N GLY A 427 22.87 -6.29 39.02
CA GLY A 427 22.24 -7.27 39.90
C GLY A 427 20.72 -7.19 39.92
N GLU A 428 20.16 -5.96 39.88
CA GLU A 428 18.71 -5.76 39.76
C GLU A 428 18.16 -6.32 38.44
N ALA A 429 18.81 -6.01 37.32
CA ALA A 429 18.44 -6.54 36.01
C ALA A 429 18.49 -8.07 36.01
N TYR A 430 19.58 -8.67 36.51
CA TYR A 430 19.74 -10.11 36.65
C TYR A 430 18.65 -10.75 37.52
N ALA A 431 18.35 -10.18 38.69
CA ALA A 431 17.32 -10.67 39.60
C ALA A 431 15.91 -10.64 38.95
N SER A 432 15.63 -9.60 38.15
CA SER A 432 14.37 -9.49 37.40
C SER A 432 14.31 -10.38 36.15
N ARG A 433 15.45 -10.97 35.73
CA ARG A 433 15.59 -11.75 34.48
C ARG A 433 15.04 -11.01 33.25
N SER A 434 15.14 -9.68 33.24
CA SER A 434 14.59 -8.83 32.20
C SER A 434 15.59 -7.79 31.71
N MET A 435 15.18 -7.06 30.69
CA MET A 435 15.85 -5.82 30.30
C MET A 435 15.42 -4.69 31.24
N LYS A 436 16.38 -3.83 31.59
CA LYS A 436 16.18 -2.60 32.36
C LYS A 436 16.72 -1.43 31.54
N ILE A 437 15.94 -0.36 31.47
CA ILE A 437 16.26 0.83 30.69
C ILE A 437 16.22 2.01 31.65
N TYR A 438 17.30 2.78 31.64
CA TYR A 438 17.45 3.98 32.45
C TYR A 438 17.64 5.14 31.47
N ASP A 439 16.54 5.85 31.16
CA ASP A 439 16.54 6.95 30.19
C ASP A 439 17.21 8.22 30.73
N SER A 440 17.29 8.35 32.06
CA SER A 440 18.01 9.42 32.75
C SER A 440 18.55 8.91 34.08
N PHE A 441 19.83 9.12 34.34
CA PHE A 441 20.45 8.74 35.60
C PHE A 441 20.37 9.82 36.67
N CYS A 442 19.98 9.44 37.90
CA CYS A 442 20.24 10.26 39.08
C CYS A 442 21.45 9.66 39.83
N LYS A 443 22.50 10.46 40.11
CA LYS A 443 23.74 10.00 40.79
C LYS A 443 23.52 9.25 42.13
N LYS A 444 22.31 9.32 42.71
CA LYS A 444 21.92 8.63 43.95
C LYS A 444 21.57 7.14 43.77
N GLU A 445 21.30 6.70 42.55
CA GLU A 445 20.91 5.32 42.22
C GLU A 445 22.12 4.41 41.96
N VAL A 446 23.31 5.01 41.85
CA VAL A 446 24.57 4.34 41.55
C VAL A 446 25.33 4.01 42.83
N ILE A 447 25.75 2.75 42.97
CA ILE A 447 26.74 2.33 43.94
C ILE A 447 28.09 2.28 43.22
N CYS A 448 28.87 3.37 43.28
CA CYS A 448 30.09 3.55 42.49
C CYS A 448 31.13 2.42 42.64
N ASP A 449 31.15 1.72 43.76
CA ASP A 449 32.08 0.61 44.03
C ASP A 449 31.60 -0.74 43.44
N ILE A 450 30.34 -0.82 43.01
CA ILE A 450 29.66 -2.05 42.60
C ILE A 450 29.16 -1.98 41.16
N ASP A 451 28.62 -0.83 40.75
CA ASP A 451 28.15 -0.61 39.39
C ASP A 451 29.34 -0.39 38.47
N ASN A 452 29.55 -1.36 37.57
CA ASN A 452 30.54 -1.29 36.52
C ASN A 452 30.07 -0.34 35.41
N PHE A 453 30.91 0.62 35.03
CA PHE A 453 30.62 1.58 33.96
C PHE A 453 31.62 1.52 32.81
N ALA A 454 32.33 0.40 32.60
CA ALA A 454 33.22 0.19 31.47
C ALA A 454 34.28 1.30 31.23
N GLY A 455 34.65 2.08 32.25
CA GLY A 455 35.56 3.22 32.12
C GLY A 455 34.92 4.54 31.63
N ILE A 456 33.60 4.64 31.64
CA ILE A 456 32.84 5.86 31.31
C ILE A 456 32.83 6.80 32.50
N SER A 457 33.13 8.08 32.25
CA SER A 457 33.23 9.12 33.28
C SER A 457 31.87 9.53 33.83
N GLU A 458 30.86 9.69 32.98
CA GLU A 458 29.49 10.03 33.37
C GLU A 458 28.47 9.25 32.55
N VAL A 459 27.55 8.56 33.22
CA VAL A 459 26.45 7.82 32.59
C VAL A 459 25.19 8.68 32.62
N HIS A 460 24.60 8.93 31.45
CA HIS A 460 23.34 9.66 31.31
C HIS A 460 22.17 8.74 30.96
N ASN A 461 22.39 7.71 30.15
CA ASN A 461 21.41 6.65 29.91
C ASN A 461 22.08 5.28 29.78
N LEU A 462 21.33 4.22 30.05
CA LEU A 462 21.83 2.85 30.13
C LEU A 462 20.76 1.85 29.73
N ILE A 463 21.15 0.85 28.95
CA ILE A 463 20.37 -0.39 28.78
C ILE A 463 21.16 -1.53 29.41
N ILE A 464 20.51 -2.28 30.29
CA ILE A 464 21.03 -3.53 30.84
C ILE A 464 20.10 -4.65 30.38
N VAL A 465 20.62 -5.64 29.68
CA VAL A 465 19.82 -6.78 29.20
C VAL A 465 20.45 -8.11 29.60
N CYS A 466 19.64 -8.97 30.21
CA CYS A 466 20.04 -10.34 30.52
C CYS A 466 20.20 -11.16 29.24
N LEU A 467 21.19 -12.03 29.20
CA LEU A 467 21.49 -12.89 28.05
C LEU A 467 21.02 -14.32 28.33
N PRO A 468 19.84 -14.72 27.85
CA PRO A 468 19.31 -16.05 28.10
C PRO A 468 20.02 -17.10 27.25
N GLY A 469 20.53 -18.14 27.91
CA GLY A 469 20.99 -19.38 27.29
C GLY A 469 19.87 -20.41 27.13
N PRO A 470 20.24 -21.65 26.76
CA PRO A 470 19.32 -22.78 26.74
C PRO A 470 18.57 -22.93 28.07
N ASN A 471 17.31 -23.35 28.04
CA ASN A 471 16.46 -23.50 29.23
C ASN A 471 16.21 -22.21 30.04
N ARG A 472 16.41 -21.03 29.45
CA ARG A 472 16.22 -19.72 30.09
C ARG A 472 17.14 -19.48 31.29
N THR A 473 18.28 -20.15 31.36
CA THR A 473 19.36 -19.81 32.30
C THR A 473 20.03 -18.53 31.82
N ILE A 474 20.29 -17.56 32.71
CA ILE A 474 20.95 -16.33 32.30
C ILE A 474 22.46 -16.58 32.35
N LEU A 475 23.13 -16.46 31.20
CA LEU A 475 24.56 -16.78 31.05
C LEU A 475 25.46 -15.53 31.10
N GLY A 476 24.87 -14.36 30.92
CA GLY A 476 25.56 -13.08 31.01
C GLY A 476 24.60 -11.91 31.01
N VAL A 477 25.16 -10.72 31.02
CA VAL A 477 24.45 -9.45 30.92
C VAL A 477 25.19 -8.56 29.92
N LEU A 478 24.46 -7.95 28.99
CA LEU A 478 24.97 -6.90 28.11
C LEU A 478 24.56 -5.54 28.67
N GLN A 479 25.52 -4.63 28.74
CA GLN A 479 25.32 -3.23 29.12
C GLN A 479 25.65 -2.33 27.93
N LEU A 480 24.76 -1.40 27.61
CA LEU A 480 24.96 -0.36 26.59
C LEU A 480 24.84 1.00 27.25
N TYR A 481 25.87 1.82 27.12
CA TYR A 481 26.01 3.06 27.85
C TYR A 481 25.97 4.26 26.91
N ASN A 482 25.20 5.27 27.29
CA ASN A 482 25.18 6.57 26.66
C ASN A 482 24.86 6.54 25.15
N LYS A 483 23.59 6.43 24.79
CA LYS A 483 23.10 6.65 23.43
C LYS A 483 23.52 8.05 22.96
N ILE A 484 24.20 8.15 21.82
CA ILE A 484 24.79 9.39 21.27
C ILE A 484 23.76 10.52 21.14
N ASN A 485 22.51 10.19 20.81
CA ASN A 485 21.40 11.15 20.67
C ASN A 485 20.58 11.36 21.95
N ASN A 486 20.99 10.78 23.08
CA ASN A 486 20.30 10.82 24.37
C ASN A 486 18.85 10.32 24.38
N ASN A 487 18.42 9.59 23.36
CA ASN A 487 17.06 9.09 23.24
C ASN A 487 17.08 7.61 22.81
N ILE A 488 16.69 6.73 23.72
CA ILE A 488 16.56 5.29 23.47
C ILE A 488 15.21 5.06 22.81
N SER A 489 15.21 4.67 21.53
CA SER A 489 13.97 4.47 20.79
C SER A 489 13.36 3.08 21.07
N PRO A 490 12.04 2.89 20.87
CA PRO A 490 11.41 1.57 20.91
C PRO A 490 12.05 0.56 19.95
N LYS A 491 12.61 1.05 18.83
CA LYS A 491 13.34 0.21 17.87
C LYS A 491 14.66 -0.29 18.46
N ASP A 492 15.40 0.55 19.19
CA ASP A 492 16.63 0.14 19.89
C ASP A 492 16.33 -0.97 20.89
N ILE A 493 15.30 -0.77 21.72
CA ILE A 493 14.82 -1.72 22.73
C ILE A 493 14.50 -3.07 22.11
N GLN A 494 13.77 -3.08 21.00
CA GLN A 494 13.43 -4.30 20.28
C GLN A 494 14.67 -5.02 19.75
N ILE A 495 15.57 -4.31 19.06
CA ILE A 495 16.76 -4.92 18.45
C ILE A 495 17.73 -5.42 19.52
N VAL A 496 17.93 -4.69 20.61
CA VAL A 496 18.75 -5.14 21.75
C VAL A 496 18.16 -6.39 22.39
N GLY A 497 16.83 -6.44 22.54
CA GLY A 497 16.12 -7.62 23.01
C GLY A 497 16.39 -8.86 22.14
N GLU A 498 16.29 -8.75 20.83
CA GLU A 498 16.57 -9.86 19.90
C GLU A 498 18.07 -10.24 19.91
N MET A 499 18.97 -9.24 19.94
CA MET A 499 20.42 -9.45 20.00
C MET A 499 20.84 -10.19 21.28
N SER A 500 20.13 -9.97 22.40
CA SER A 500 20.40 -10.64 23.67
C SER A 500 20.27 -12.17 23.58
N ILE A 501 19.32 -12.65 22.79
CA ILE A 501 19.06 -14.09 22.57
C ILE A 501 20.22 -14.70 21.76
N LEU A 502 20.70 -13.99 20.73
CA LEU A 502 21.85 -14.41 19.94
C LEU A 502 23.10 -14.50 20.81
N LEU A 503 23.41 -13.43 21.56
CA LEU A 503 24.58 -13.39 22.43
C LEU A 503 24.53 -14.50 23.49
N GLY A 504 23.39 -14.72 24.14
CA GLY A 504 23.21 -15.83 25.08
C GLY A 504 23.48 -17.20 24.44
N SER A 505 23.05 -17.40 23.20
CA SER A 505 23.32 -18.63 22.44
C SER A 505 24.80 -18.81 22.10
N VAL A 506 25.49 -17.73 21.73
CA VAL A 506 26.95 -17.74 21.45
C VAL A 506 27.73 -18.07 22.71
N ILE A 507 27.37 -17.47 23.85
CA ILE A 507 27.99 -17.77 25.15
C ILE A 507 27.81 -19.24 25.51
N ALA A 508 26.60 -19.79 25.36
CA ALA A 508 26.33 -21.20 25.62
C ALA A 508 27.21 -22.13 24.76
N MET A 509 27.40 -21.80 23.48
CA MET A 509 28.27 -22.56 22.57
C MET A 509 29.74 -22.48 23.02
N LEU A 510 30.22 -21.30 23.44
CA LEU A 510 31.56 -21.14 23.98
C LEU A 510 31.79 -21.99 25.23
N SER A 511 30.78 -22.13 26.09
CA SER A 511 30.86 -23.01 27.26
C SER A 511 31.04 -24.48 26.87
N GLN A 512 30.35 -24.95 25.82
CA GLN A 512 30.48 -26.33 25.32
C GLN A 512 31.82 -26.61 24.63
N ILE A 513 32.42 -25.61 23.99
CA ILE A 513 33.73 -25.78 23.32
C ILE A 513 34.86 -25.89 24.35
N ASN A 514 34.71 -25.22 25.50
CA ASN A 514 35.74 -25.13 26.53
C ASN A 514 35.54 -26.12 27.70
N SER A 515 34.42 -26.85 27.72
CA SER A 515 34.18 -28.02 28.59
C SER A 515 34.74 -29.29 27.95
#